data_AF-A0A914WS82-F1
#
_entry.id   AF-A0A914WS82-F1
#
_cell.length_a   1.000
_cell.length_b   1.000
_cell.length_c   1.000
_cell.angle_alpha   90.00
_cell.angle_beta   90.00
_cell.angle_gamma   90.00
#
_symmetry.space_group_name_H-M   'P 1'
#
loop_
_entity.id
_entity.type
_entity.pdbx_description
1 polymer ?
#
loop_
_entity_poly.entity_id
_entity_poly.type
_entity_poly.pdbx_seq_one_letter_code
_entity_poly.pdbx_strand_id
1 'polypeptide(L)'
;MQMAAYLASMLTVDSAKVAAIVDLPPFAVRWSSVGVWLPPDSLCPDEQVMNVLNASVVALCRVDEEKLAKRFMDDDSLPWRLDSAEESPLRCVGFGLIRAIDMEQKLFFVLTPVDRAVVSTVNVFARGVGIDLPSAFLFAQSSPTPAPYVVRPQNIKAPAEFHGFHKELRPMGGYKRSRRPK
;
A
#
# COMPACT_ATOMS: atom_id res chain seq x y z
N MET A 1 0.93 9.83 11.47
CA MET A 1 0.68 11.22 10.99
C MET A 1 1.69 11.68 9.93
N GLN A 2 2.98 11.32 9.99
CA GLN A 2 3.98 11.79 9.03
C GLN A 2 3.72 11.37 7.56
N MET A 3 3.33 10.11 7.29
CA MET A 3 3.02 9.65 5.93
C MET A 3 1.82 10.38 5.30
N ALA A 4 0.82 10.73 6.11
CA ALA A 4 -0.34 11.49 5.64
C ALA A 4 0.06 12.90 5.19
N ALA A 5 0.86 13.61 6.00
CA ALA A 5 1.38 14.92 5.63
C ALA A 5 2.29 14.86 4.39
N TYR A 6 3.15 13.84 4.31
CA TYR A 6 4.02 13.61 3.16
C TYR A 6 3.23 13.47 1.86
N LEU A 7 2.24 12.58 1.81
CA LEU A 7 1.41 12.41 0.60
C LEU A 7 0.49 13.61 0.36
N ALA A 8 -0.02 14.26 1.41
CA ALA A 8 -0.86 15.45 1.29
C ALA A 8 -0.12 16.66 0.71
N SER A 9 1.22 16.69 0.73
CA SER A 9 2.00 17.73 0.05
C SER A 9 1.81 17.76 -1.47
N MET A 10 1.29 16.68 -2.06
CA MET A 10 0.89 16.65 -3.47
C MET A 10 -0.44 17.36 -3.73
N LEU A 11 -1.25 17.58 -2.70
CA LEU A 11 -2.56 18.18 -2.82
C LEU A 11 -2.41 19.70 -2.84
N THR A 12 -2.92 20.34 -3.88
CA THR A 12 -3.03 21.80 -3.92
C THR A 12 -4.07 22.24 -2.89
N VAL A 13 -3.66 23.09 -1.95
CA VAL A 13 -4.58 23.77 -1.03
C VAL A 13 -5.17 24.98 -1.75
N ASP A 14 -5.98 24.74 -2.79
CA ASP A 14 -6.79 25.81 -3.38
C ASP A 14 -8.11 25.92 -2.60
N SER A 15 -8.50 27.14 -2.25
CA SER A 15 -9.17 27.49 -0.97
C SER A 15 -10.64 27.05 -0.77
N ALA A 16 -11.08 25.93 -1.34
CA ALA A 16 -12.44 25.42 -1.09
C ALA A 16 -12.57 23.88 -1.10
N LYS A 17 -11.62 23.13 -1.66
CA LYS A 17 -11.68 21.67 -1.73
C LYS A 17 -10.28 21.10 -1.62
N VAL A 18 -10.05 20.24 -0.62
CA VAL A 18 -8.88 19.37 -0.65
C VAL A 18 -9.10 18.41 -1.81
N ALA A 19 -8.30 18.54 -2.88
CA ALA A 19 -8.33 17.60 -3.99
C ALA A 19 -8.17 16.18 -3.43
N ALA A 20 -8.96 15.22 -3.92
CA ALA A 20 -8.80 13.86 -3.45
C ALA A 20 -7.50 13.29 -4.03
N ILE A 21 -6.76 12.49 -3.28
CA ILE A 21 -5.53 11.84 -3.78
C ILE A 21 -5.81 10.98 -5.03
N VAL A 22 -7.07 10.58 -5.22
CA VAL A 22 -7.57 9.86 -6.40
C VAL A 22 -7.72 10.71 -7.66
N ASP A 23 -7.66 12.03 -7.55
CA ASP A 23 -7.73 12.94 -8.71
C ASP A 23 -6.33 13.27 -9.25
N LEU A 24 -5.28 12.97 -8.47
CA LEU A 24 -3.90 13.21 -8.88
C LEU A 24 -3.46 12.26 -10.00
N PRO A 25 -2.72 12.77 -11.01
CA PRO A 25 -2.18 11.94 -12.08
C PRO A 25 -1.02 11.07 -11.55
N PRO A 26 -1.08 9.72 -11.69
CA PRO A 26 0.01 8.85 -11.29
C PRO A 26 1.15 8.81 -12.32
N PHE A 27 2.35 8.46 -11.84
CA PHE A 27 3.45 8.02 -12.70
C PHE A 27 3.22 6.58 -13.14
N ALA A 28 3.25 6.34 -14.45
CA ALA A 28 3.22 5.00 -15.01
C ALA A 28 4.65 4.44 -15.07
N VAL A 29 4.88 3.30 -14.42
CA VAL A 29 6.20 2.65 -14.32
C VAL A 29 6.09 1.21 -14.81
N ARG A 30 6.92 0.82 -15.78
CA ARG A 30 6.90 -0.55 -16.31
C ARG A 30 7.44 -1.54 -15.28
N TRP A 31 6.85 -2.72 -15.22
CA TRP A 31 7.33 -3.80 -14.35
C TRP A 31 8.78 -4.16 -14.63
N SER A 32 9.14 -4.28 -15.90
CA SER A 32 10.50 -4.65 -16.32
C SER A 32 11.58 -3.63 -15.96
N SER A 33 11.22 -2.37 -15.65
CA SER A 33 12.17 -1.32 -15.26
C SER A 33 12.40 -1.20 -13.77
N VAL A 34 11.71 -2.01 -12.94
CA VAL A 34 11.85 -1.93 -11.48
C VAL A 34 12.03 -3.30 -10.85
N GLY A 35 12.80 -3.35 -9.77
CA GLY A 35 12.79 -4.43 -8.82
C GLY A 35 11.82 -4.17 -7.68
N VAL A 36 11.43 -5.24 -7.00
CA VAL A 36 10.64 -5.21 -5.79
C VAL A 36 11.46 -5.87 -4.70
N TRP A 37 11.61 -5.15 -3.61
CA TRP A 37 12.11 -5.70 -2.36
C TRP A 37 10.93 -5.91 -1.41
N LEU A 38 10.81 -7.12 -0.89
CA LEU A 38 9.89 -7.46 0.18
C LEU A 38 10.71 -7.76 1.45
N PRO A 39 10.15 -7.51 2.65
CA PRO A 39 10.80 -7.88 3.90
C PRO A 39 11.08 -9.40 3.93
N PRO A 40 12.24 -9.87 4.43
CA PRO A 40 12.55 -11.30 4.50
C PRO A 40 11.50 -12.12 5.26
N ASP A 41 10.89 -11.52 6.29
CA ASP A 41 9.82 -12.12 7.09
C ASP A 41 8.45 -12.14 6.36
N SER A 42 8.36 -11.54 5.18
CA SER A 42 7.16 -11.58 4.34
C SER A 42 7.01 -12.97 3.75
N LEU A 43 6.10 -13.77 4.31
CA LEU A 43 5.69 -15.09 3.80
C LEU A 43 4.87 -14.98 2.49
N CYS A 44 5.16 -14.01 1.63
CA CYS A 44 4.44 -13.75 0.40
C CYS A 44 4.99 -14.66 -0.72
N PRO A 45 4.17 -15.57 -1.27
CA PRO A 45 4.53 -16.29 -2.49
C PRO A 45 4.71 -15.33 -3.66
N ASP A 46 5.52 -15.70 -4.65
CA ASP A 46 5.78 -14.89 -5.84
C ASP A 46 4.48 -14.54 -6.59
N GLU A 47 3.54 -15.48 -6.65
CA GLU A 47 2.26 -15.33 -7.34
C GLU A 47 1.36 -14.26 -6.72
N GLN A 48 1.60 -13.90 -5.45
CA GLN A 48 0.81 -12.94 -4.69
C GLN A 48 1.46 -11.57 -4.60
N VAL A 49 2.68 -11.38 -5.16
CA VAL A 49 3.42 -10.12 -5.01
C VAL A 49 2.63 -8.91 -5.51
N MET A 50 1.93 -9.04 -6.64
CA MET A 50 1.14 -7.95 -7.20
C MET A 50 -0.04 -7.58 -6.31
N ASN A 51 -0.69 -8.57 -5.70
CA ASN A 51 -1.80 -8.34 -4.77
C ASN A 51 -1.32 -7.61 -3.51
N VAL A 52 -0.14 -7.96 -3.04
CA VAL A 52 0.48 -7.39 -1.84
C VAL A 52 0.99 -5.96 -2.08
N LEU A 53 1.40 -5.65 -3.30
CA LEU A 53 1.81 -4.30 -3.72
C LEU A 53 0.64 -3.38 -4.05
N ASN A 54 -0.49 -3.92 -4.51
CA ASN A 54 -1.64 -3.10 -4.88
C ASN A 54 -2.16 -2.31 -3.68
N ALA A 55 -2.41 -1.01 -3.88
CA ALA A 55 -2.82 -0.07 -2.83
C ALA A 55 -1.85 0.03 -1.63
N SER A 56 -0.58 -0.35 -1.81
CA SER A 56 0.44 -0.28 -0.75
C SER A 56 1.33 0.96 -0.87
N VAL A 57 1.87 1.40 0.26
CA VAL A 57 2.93 2.40 0.30
C VAL A 57 4.28 1.70 0.18
N VAL A 58 5.11 2.17 -0.73
CA VAL A 58 6.46 1.65 -0.99
C VAL A 58 7.48 2.77 -0.84
N ALA A 59 8.68 2.40 -0.39
CA ALA A 59 9.85 3.25 -0.54
C ALA A 59 10.33 3.19 -1.99
N LEU A 60 10.63 4.37 -2.54
CA LEU A 60 11.21 4.56 -3.86
C LEU A 60 12.72 4.55 -3.69
N CYS A 61 13.36 3.53 -4.24
CA CYS A 61 14.76 3.23 -3.97
C CYS A 61 15.60 3.14 -5.25
N ARG A 62 16.91 3.33 -5.07
CA ARG A 62 17.93 3.11 -6.09
C ARG A 62 18.89 2.02 -5.63
N VAL A 63 19.27 1.16 -6.57
CA VAL A 63 20.32 0.14 -6.44
C VAL A 63 21.11 0.06 -7.75
N ASP A 64 22.31 -0.51 -7.72
CA ASP A 64 23.06 -0.78 -8.95
C ASP A 64 22.38 -1.90 -9.76
N GLU A 65 22.23 -1.71 -11.07
CA GLU A 65 21.47 -2.63 -11.95
C GLU A 65 22.03 -4.06 -11.96
N GLU A 66 23.33 -4.23 -11.74
CA GLU A 66 24.00 -5.54 -11.67
C GLU A 66 23.44 -6.45 -10.56
N LYS A 67 22.73 -5.87 -9.58
CA LYS A 67 22.11 -6.60 -8.45
C LYS A 67 20.70 -7.08 -8.76
N LEU A 68 20.11 -6.60 -9.86
CA LEU A 68 18.85 -7.09 -10.36
C LEU A 68 19.16 -8.36 -11.17
N ALA A 69 19.09 -9.52 -10.50
CA ALA A 69 19.50 -10.80 -11.09
C ALA A 69 18.33 -11.77 -11.35
N LYS A 70 17.28 -11.72 -10.53
CA LYS A 70 16.16 -12.67 -10.56
C LYS A 70 14.84 -11.97 -10.84
N ARG A 71 13.97 -12.59 -11.64
CA ARG A 71 12.56 -12.18 -11.81
C ARG A 71 11.66 -12.97 -10.88
N PHE A 72 10.52 -12.39 -10.50
CA PHE A 72 9.45 -13.20 -9.92
C PHE A 72 9.05 -14.30 -10.90
N MET A 73 8.83 -15.52 -10.39
CA MET A 73 8.42 -16.68 -11.18
C MET A 73 9.31 -16.99 -12.40
N ASP A 74 10.54 -16.46 -12.44
CA ASP A 74 11.46 -16.53 -13.58
C ASP A 74 10.86 -16.06 -14.93
N ASP A 75 9.92 -15.10 -14.88
CA ASP A 75 9.29 -14.48 -16.05
C ASP A 75 9.85 -13.07 -16.32
N ASP A 76 10.47 -12.88 -17.49
CA ASP A 76 11.09 -11.61 -17.93
C ASP A 76 10.14 -10.41 -17.95
N SER A 77 8.84 -10.68 -18.02
CA SER A 77 7.81 -9.66 -18.04
C SER A 77 7.39 -9.18 -16.65
N LEU A 78 7.78 -9.91 -15.59
CA LEU A 78 7.56 -9.53 -14.22
C LEU A 78 8.68 -8.59 -13.71
N PRO A 79 8.47 -7.90 -12.57
CA PRO A 79 9.51 -7.12 -11.92
C PRO A 79 10.67 -8.00 -11.44
N TRP A 80 11.82 -7.37 -11.23
CA TRP A 80 12.93 -8.04 -10.55
C TRP A 80 12.58 -8.31 -9.09
N ARG A 81 13.08 -9.42 -8.55
CA ARG A 81 12.95 -9.80 -7.14
C ARG A 81 14.28 -9.55 -6.44
N LEU A 82 14.24 -8.78 -5.35
CA LEU A 82 15.39 -8.58 -4.47
C LEU A 82 15.19 -9.37 -3.19
N ASP A 83 16.05 -10.36 -2.95
CA ASP A 83 15.96 -11.25 -1.79
C ASP A 83 16.65 -10.71 -0.53
N SER A 84 17.67 -9.85 -0.69
CA SER A 84 18.37 -9.22 0.45
C SER A 84 18.72 -7.77 0.14
N ALA A 85 18.45 -6.89 1.11
CA ALA A 85 18.93 -5.51 1.09
C ALA A 85 20.27 -5.34 1.84
N GLU A 86 20.78 -6.40 2.49
CA GLU A 86 22.00 -6.33 3.31
C GLU A 86 23.27 -6.28 2.47
N GLU A 87 23.29 -6.98 1.35
CA GLU A 87 24.44 -6.98 0.43
C GLU A 87 24.57 -5.67 -0.33
N SER A 88 23.52 -4.83 -0.32
CA SER A 88 23.51 -3.53 -0.96
C SER A 88 22.44 -2.61 -0.41
N PRO A 89 22.81 -1.56 0.34
CA PRO A 89 21.85 -0.68 0.97
C PRO A 89 21.01 0.02 -0.09
N LEU A 90 19.70 -0.19 -0.02
CA LEU A 90 18.74 0.51 -0.87
C LEU A 90 18.79 2.00 -0.57
N ARG A 91 19.12 2.82 -1.57
CA ARG A 91 19.11 4.27 -1.41
C ARG A 91 17.68 4.79 -1.58
N CYS A 92 16.97 4.96 -0.48
CA CYS A 92 15.64 5.55 -0.47
C CYS A 92 15.69 7.04 -0.84
N VAL A 93 14.92 7.44 -1.85
CA VAL A 93 14.77 8.83 -2.30
C VAL A 93 13.41 9.43 -1.95
N GLY A 94 12.50 8.62 -1.39
CA GLY A 94 11.19 9.03 -0.93
C GLY A 94 10.23 7.85 -0.88
N PHE A 95 8.94 8.15 -0.74
CA PHE A 95 7.86 7.16 -0.70
C PHE A 95 6.85 7.41 -1.82
N GLY A 96 6.14 6.36 -2.21
CA GLY A 96 5.05 6.42 -3.17
C GLY A 96 3.92 5.47 -2.78
N LEU A 97 2.71 5.79 -3.21
CA LEU A 97 1.54 4.93 -3.13
C LEU A 97 1.34 4.26 -4.49
N ILE A 98 1.38 2.93 -4.54
CA ILE A 98 0.94 2.18 -5.71
C ILE A 98 -0.59 2.24 -5.74
N ARG A 99 -1.12 3.22 -6.48
CA ARG A 99 -2.55 3.48 -6.61
C ARG A 99 -3.27 2.32 -7.29
N ALA A 100 -2.66 1.78 -8.34
CA ALA A 100 -3.20 0.72 -9.16
C ALA A 100 -2.09 -0.03 -9.87
N ILE A 101 -2.41 -1.24 -10.31
CA ILE A 101 -1.56 -2.11 -11.10
C ILE A 101 -2.34 -2.53 -12.34
N ASP A 102 -1.76 -2.33 -13.51
CA ASP A 102 -2.30 -2.84 -14.77
C ASP A 102 -1.55 -4.12 -15.14
N MET A 103 -2.27 -5.25 -15.07
CA MET A 103 -1.71 -6.57 -15.36
C MET A 103 -1.52 -6.82 -16.85
N GLU A 104 -2.33 -6.17 -17.71
CA GLU A 104 -2.29 -6.34 -19.17
C GLU A 104 -1.13 -5.54 -19.75
N GLN A 105 -1.02 -4.26 -19.36
CA GLN A 105 0.05 -3.37 -19.80
C GLN A 105 1.34 -3.52 -18.98
N LYS A 106 1.30 -4.26 -17.88
CA LYS A 106 2.43 -4.48 -16.95
C LYS A 106 2.99 -3.17 -16.42
N LEU A 107 2.08 -2.36 -15.86
CA LEU A 107 2.38 -1.03 -15.32
C LEU A 107 2.01 -0.94 -13.84
N PHE A 108 2.86 -0.25 -13.08
CA PHE A 108 2.51 0.34 -11.79
C PHE A 108 2.06 1.79 -12.00
N PHE A 109 0.98 2.19 -11.34
CA PHE A 109 0.57 3.58 -11.24
C PHE A 109 0.90 4.12 -9.85
N VAL A 110 1.92 4.97 -9.77
CA VAL A 110 2.48 5.44 -8.50
C VAL A 110 2.18 6.92 -8.27
N LEU A 111 1.64 7.25 -7.10
CA LEU A 111 1.49 8.61 -6.62
C LEU A 111 2.63 8.95 -5.66
N THR A 112 3.33 10.05 -5.90
CA THR A 112 4.44 10.49 -5.04
C THR A 112 4.69 12.00 -5.16
N PRO A 113 5.04 12.69 -4.06
CA PRO A 113 5.51 14.08 -4.10
C PRO A 113 6.96 14.20 -4.56
N VAL A 114 7.67 13.08 -4.79
CA VAL A 114 9.04 13.11 -5.32
C VAL A 114 9.03 13.68 -6.74
N ASP A 115 9.97 14.58 -7.01
CA ASP A 115 10.10 15.24 -8.32
C ASP A 115 10.29 14.21 -9.45
N ARG A 116 9.71 14.51 -10.62
CA ARG A 116 9.76 13.64 -11.80
C ARG A 116 11.19 13.26 -12.20
N ALA A 117 12.15 14.17 -12.12
CA ALA A 117 13.55 13.91 -12.47
C ALA A 117 14.24 12.96 -11.48
N VAL A 118 13.74 12.86 -10.25
CA VAL A 118 14.23 11.90 -9.26
C VAL A 118 13.50 10.56 -9.42
N VAL A 119 12.18 10.57 -9.65
CA VAL A 119 11.37 9.36 -9.91
C VAL A 119 11.90 8.59 -11.11
N SER A 120 12.36 9.26 -12.17
CA SER A 120 12.94 8.58 -13.34
C SER A 120 14.23 7.80 -13.05
N THR A 121 14.87 8.02 -11.89
CA THR A 121 16.07 7.29 -11.46
C THR A 121 15.77 6.11 -10.54
N VAL A 122 14.51 5.94 -10.11
CA VAL A 122 14.09 4.86 -9.22
C VAL A 122 14.02 3.56 -9.99
N ASN A 123 14.69 2.53 -9.47
CA ASN A 123 14.68 1.18 -10.04
C ASN A 123 14.28 0.10 -9.03
N VAL A 124 13.89 0.47 -7.80
CA VAL A 124 13.37 -0.48 -6.80
C VAL A 124 12.19 0.11 -6.05
N PHE A 125 11.13 -0.67 -5.90
CA PHE A 125 10.07 -0.46 -4.93
C PHE A 125 10.28 -1.37 -3.73
N ALA A 126 10.59 -0.78 -2.57
CA ALA A 126 10.78 -1.52 -1.34
C ALA A 126 9.55 -1.41 -0.46
N ARG A 127 8.86 -2.53 -0.24
CA ARG A 127 7.70 -2.57 0.65
C ARG A 127 8.18 -2.67 2.09
N GLY A 128 7.91 -1.66 2.91
CA GLY A 128 8.21 -1.71 4.34
C GLY A 128 7.19 -2.53 5.13
N VAL A 129 7.59 -3.06 6.28
CA VAL A 129 6.65 -3.62 7.27
C VAL A 129 6.00 -2.47 8.04
N GLY A 130 4.67 -2.45 8.13
CA GLY A 130 3.93 -1.46 8.95
C GLY A 130 3.85 -0.06 8.36
N ILE A 131 4.10 0.11 7.06
CA ILE A 131 3.82 1.37 6.34
C ILE A 131 2.47 1.23 5.65
N ASP A 132 1.41 1.48 6.41
CA ASP A 132 0.05 1.43 5.90
C ASP A 132 -0.36 2.76 5.26
N LEU A 133 -1.27 2.68 4.27
CA LEU A 133 -1.93 3.85 3.73
C LEU A 133 -2.75 4.52 4.85
N PRO A 134 -2.51 5.81 5.15
CA PRO A 134 -3.31 6.52 6.15
C PRO A 134 -4.81 6.46 5.85
N SER A 135 -5.60 6.00 6.81
CA SER A 135 -7.05 5.79 6.66
C SER A 135 -7.82 7.04 6.22
N ALA A 136 -7.30 8.24 6.51
CA ALA A 136 -7.84 9.51 6.02
C ALA A 136 -7.92 9.55 4.48
N PHE A 137 -6.97 8.96 3.77
CA PHE A 137 -7.01 8.89 2.31
C PHE A 137 -8.07 7.93 1.78
N LEU A 138 -8.61 7.04 2.60
CA LEU A 138 -9.70 6.14 2.21
C LEU A 138 -11.06 6.71 2.59
N PHE A 139 -11.19 7.26 3.80
CA PHE A 139 -12.50 7.61 4.38
C PHE A 139 -12.84 9.10 4.33
N ALA A 140 -11.84 9.99 4.27
CA ALA A 140 -12.01 11.44 4.36
C ALA A 140 -11.86 12.13 2.99
N GLN A 141 -12.21 11.45 1.90
CA GLN A 141 -12.22 12.04 0.56
C GLN A 141 -13.46 12.93 0.37
N SER A 142 -13.27 14.12 -0.21
CA SER A 142 -14.35 15.02 -0.62
C SER A 142 -15.05 14.49 -1.86
N SER A 143 -15.87 13.44 -1.71
CA SER A 143 -16.73 12.92 -2.78
C SER A 143 -18.14 13.51 -2.67
N PRO A 144 -18.79 13.88 -3.79
CA PRO A 144 -20.20 14.27 -3.80
C PRO A 144 -21.13 13.11 -3.43
N THR A 145 -20.66 11.86 -3.54
CA THR A 145 -21.40 10.66 -3.15
C THR A 145 -20.74 9.97 -1.94
N PRO A 146 -21.51 9.33 -1.04
CA PRO A 146 -20.93 8.51 0.01
C PRO A 146 -20.04 7.42 -0.59
N ALA A 147 -18.85 7.23 -0.03
CA ALA A 147 -17.95 6.18 -0.47
C ALA A 147 -18.66 4.81 -0.35
N PRO A 148 -18.73 4.01 -1.43
CA PRO A 148 -19.38 2.71 -1.37
C PRO A 148 -18.66 1.82 -0.35
N TYR A 149 -19.41 0.98 0.35
CA TYR A 149 -18.89 0.09 1.40
C TYR A 149 -18.31 0.78 2.65
N VAL A 150 -18.32 2.11 2.73
CA VAL A 150 -17.97 2.85 3.95
C VAL A 150 -19.24 3.08 4.77
N VAL A 151 -19.45 2.22 5.77
CA VAL A 151 -20.51 2.43 6.76
C VAL A 151 -20.05 3.52 7.72
N ARG A 152 -20.54 4.74 7.54
CA ARG A 152 -20.43 5.76 8.57
C ARG A 152 -21.40 5.37 9.68
N PRO A 153 -20.98 5.22 10.95
CA PRO A 153 -21.91 5.03 12.05
C PRO A 153 -22.79 6.27 12.10
N GLN A 154 -23.99 6.16 11.54
CA GLN A 154 -25.01 7.16 11.76
C GLN A 154 -25.46 6.97 13.21
N ASN A 155 -25.82 8.06 13.90
CA ASN A 155 -26.59 8.01 15.15
C ASN A 155 -28.04 7.52 14.85
N ILE A 156 -28.18 6.46 14.06
CA ILE A 156 -29.44 5.75 13.87
C ILE A 156 -29.65 4.96 15.15
N LYS A 157 -30.63 5.38 15.96
CA LYS A 157 -31.29 4.45 16.87
C LYS A 157 -31.80 3.31 15.99
N ALA A 158 -31.21 2.12 16.12
CA ALA A 158 -31.58 0.98 15.30
C ALA A 158 -33.11 0.84 15.29
N PRO A 159 -33.76 0.75 14.11
CA PRO A 159 -35.18 0.47 14.05
C PRO A 159 -35.44 -0.82 14.83
N ALA A 160 -36.50 -0.84 15.65
CA ALA A 160 -36.79 -1.97 16.55
C ALA A 160 -36.88 -3.31 15.78
N GLU A 161 -37.19 -3.27 14.49
CA GLU A 161 -37.32 -4.40 13.57
C GLU A 161 -35.99 -5.11 13.22
N PHE A 162 -34.83 -4.49 13.47
CA PHE A 162 -33.52 -5.13 13.27
C PHE A 162 -33.00 -5.89 14.52
N HIS A 163 -33.78 -5.93 15.60
CA HIS A 163 -33.47 -6.78 16.76
C HIS A 163 -33.63 -8.26 16.40
N GLY A 164 -32.53 -8.91 15.99
CA GLY A 164 -32.50 -10.36 15.81
C GLY A 164 -31.59 -10.89 14.70
N PHE A 165 -31.15 -10.05 13.75
CA PHE A 165 -30.31 -10.50 12.63
C PHE A 165 -28.84 -10.70 13.00
N HIS A 166 -28.36 -9.98 14.01
CA HIS A 166 -27.00 -10.13 14.51
C HIS A 166 -27.03 -10.37 16.02
N LYS A 167 -26.49 -11.51 16.45
CA LYS A 167 -26.24 -11.79 17.85
C LYS A 167 -24.91 -11.16 18.23
N GLU A 168 -24.91 -10.32 19.25
CA GLU A 168 -23.69 -9.77 19.83
C GLU A 168 -22.76 -10.93 20.20
N LEU A 169 -21.57 -10.97 19.59
CA LEU A 169 -20.58 -11.99 19.90
C LEU A 169 -20.08 -11.72 21.32
N ARG A 170 -20.40 -12.62 22.24
CA ARG A 170 -19.85 -12.56 23.59
C ARG A 170 -18.34 -12.70 23.48
N PRO A 171 -17.54 -11.80 24.08
CA PRO A 171 -16.11 -12.03 24.19
C PRO A 171 -15.90 -13.35 24.94
N MET A 172 -15.36 -14.36 24.27
CA MET A 172 -14.92 -15.60 24.91
C MET A 172 -13.61 -15.29 25.66
N GLY A 173 -13.72 -14.57 26.76
CA GLY A 173 -12.62 -14.33 27.67
C GLY A 173 -12.27 -15.62 28.42
N GLY A 174 -11.07 -16.15 28.17
CA GLY A 174 -10.39 -17.06 29.09
C GLY A 174 -10.03 -18.43 28.52
N TYR A 175 -8.86 -18.51 27.86
CA TYR A 175 -8.15 -19.78 27.78
C TYR A 175 -7.61 -20.10 29.19
N LYS A 176 -8.30 -20.97 29.94
CA LYS A 176 -7.76 -21.53 31.19
C LYS A 176 -6.54 -22.39 30.83
N ARG A 177 -5.33 -21.86 30.99
CA ARG A 177 -4.12 -22.70 31.05
C ARG A 177 -4.24 -23.57 32.30
N SER A 178 -4.57 -24.84 32.12
CA SER A 178 -4.49 -25.84 33.19
C SER A 178 -3.03 -25.94 33.65
N ARG A 179 -2.75 -25.56 34.90
CA ARG A 179 -1.47 -25.87 35.54
C ARG A 179 -1.48 -27.35 35.87
N ARG A 180 -0.57 -28.12 35.26
CA ARG A 180 -0.31 -29.51 35.68
C ARG A 180 0.26 -29.49 37.11
N PRO A 181 -0.25 -30.32 38.04
CA PRO A 181 0.39 -30.49 39.34
C PRO A 181 1.73 -31.23 39.18
N LYS A 182 2.67 -30.90 40.07
CA LYS A 182 3.99 -31.52 40.21
C LYS A 182 3.87 -32.96 40.70
#